data_AF-E4NWH7-F1
#
_entry.id   AF-E4NWH7-F1
#
_cell.length_a   1.000
_cell.length_b   1.000
_cell.length_c   1.000
_cell.angle_alpha   90.00
_cell.angle_beta   90.00
_cell.angle_gamma   90.00
#
_symmetry.space_group_name_H-M   'P 1'
#
loop_
_entity.id
_entity.type
_entity.pdbx_description
1 polymer ?
#
loop_
_entity_poly.entity_id
_entity_poly.type
_entity_poly.pdbx_seq_one_letter_code
_entity_poly.pdbx_strand_id
1 'polypeptide(L)'
;MLEEGISYPLDGDNALGRIVIGSLLIFGFILVVPVFLLYGYLVRVLEATAHGKPEPPAFDDWGKMFVDGLKAFGVTLVYGFVPFALMGASLGVGLSGGASGSDTAAGLLGGIGALGFGVSFFAMFIIYYLVPAALTNMAVEDSFGAAFDISRLKDVLLSADYFVAWIIPFLLAFVAYVLTGFLVAITIGIGTLLVPTIQFYTNVAVFYMFGRAFGKVTGIETTQSATPADAV
;
A
#
# COMPACT_ATOMS: atom_id res chain seq x y z
N MET A 1 -14.04 -10.63 5.53
CA MET A 1 -12.97 -9.81 4.91
C MET A 1 -13.43 -8.41 4.51
N LEU A 2 -14.38 -8.24 3.58
CA LEU A 2 -14.85 -6.89 3.18
C LEU A 2 -15.54 -6.14 4.31
N GLU A 3 -16.57 -6.75 4.90
CA GLU A 3 -17.31 -6.18 6.03
C GLU A 3 -16.39 -5.84 7.20
N GLU A 4 -15.58 -6.81 7.63
CA GLU A 4 -14.59 -6.62 8.70
C GLU A 4 -13.53 -5.58 8.36
N GLY A 5 -13.09 -5.49 7.10
CA GLY A 5 -12.13 -4.46 6.70
C GLY A 5 -12.72 -3.05 6.69
N ILE A 6 -14.02 -2.91 6.42
CA ILE A 6 -14.74 -1.65 6.51
C ILE A 6 -15.01 -1.29 7.98
N SER A 7 -15.33 -2.25 8.86
CA SER A 7 -15.51 -1.95 10.29
C SER A 7 -14.19 -1.67 11.00
N TYR A 8 -13.09 -2.29 10.57
CA TYR A 8 -11.81 -2.28 11.27
C TYR A 8 -11.32 -0.90 11.72
N PRO A 9 -11.32 0.17 10.89
CA PRO A 9 -10.86 1.49 11.33
C PRO A 9 -11.67 2.10 12.49
N LEU A 10 -12.87 1.59 12.76
CA LEU A 10 -13.77 2.03 13.83
C LEU A 10 -13.71 1.13 15.08
N ASP A 11 -13.03 -0.02 15.01
CA ASP A 11 -12.99 -0.99 16.10
C ASP A 11 -12.07 -0.52 17.24
N GLY A 12 -12.50 -0.74 18.49
CA GLY A 12 -11.76 -0.40 19.71
C GLY A 12 -11.94 1.04 20.22
N ASP A 13 -11.43 1.28 21.42
CA ASP A 13 -11.51 2.59 22.06
C ASP A 13 -10.73 3.66 21.25
N ASN A 14 -11.15 4.93 21.32
CA ASN A 14 -10.50 6.06 20.62
C ASN A 14 -10.50 6.01 19.07
N ALA A 15 -11.48 5.37 18.43
CA ALA A 15 -11.65 5.39 16.97
C ALA A 15 -11.62 6.82 16.38
N LEU A 16 -12.34 7.76 17.00
CA LEU A 16 -12.35 9.16 16.59
C LEU A 16 -10.96 9.80 16.67
N GLY A 17 -10.21 9.54 17.75
CA GLY A 17 -8.86 10.07 17.91
C GLY A 17 -7.91 9.58 16.82
N ARG A 18 -7.95 8.28 16.50
CA ARG A 18 -7.17 7.68 15.42
C ARG A 18 -7.51 8.29 14.06
N ILE A 19 -8.81 8.40 13.75
CA ILE A 19 -9.26 8.98 12.48
C ILE A 19 -8.82 10.45 12.38
N VAL A 20 -9.00 11.26 13.43
CA VAL A 20 -8.59 12.66 13.42
C VAL A 20 -7.09 12.80 13.24
N ILE A 21 -6.28 12.05 14.01
CA ILE A 21 -4.81 12.08 13.90
C ILE A 21 -4.38 11.65 12.49
N GLY A 22 -4.89 10.52 11.99
CA GLY A 22 -4.59 10.02 10.66
C GLY A 22 -4.97 11.00 9.55
N SER A 23 -6.13 11.65 9.68
CA SER A 23 -6.59 12.68 8.75
C SER A 23 -5.68 13.90 8.75
N LEU A 24 -5.23 14.35 9.94
CA LEU A 24 -4.28 15.45 10.08
C LEU A 24 -2.92 15.10 9.49
N LEU A 25 -2.47 13.85 9.60
CA LEU A 25 -1.23 13.40 8.96
C LEU A 25 -1.33 13.44 7.43
N ILE A 26 -2.46 13.02 6.87
CA ILE A 26 -2.71 13.13 5.42
C ILE A 26 -2.81 14.61 5.00
N PHE A 27 -3.51 15.43 5.77
CA PHE A 27 -3.60 16.87 5.49
C PHE A 27 -2.23 17.56 5.56
N GLY A 28 -1.38 17.15 6.50
CA GLY A 28 -0.02 17.64 6.71
C GLY A 28 1.01 17.13 5.72
N PHE A 29 0.63 16.44 4.63
CA PHE A 29 1.57 15.81 3.69
C PHE A 29 2.65 16.76 3.15
N ILE A 30 2.35 18.06 3.05
CA ILE A 30 3.28 19.10 2.60
C ILE A 30 4.55 19.21 3.47
N LEU A 31 4.50 18.79 4.73
CA LEU A 31 5.63 18.84 5.66
C LEU A 31 6.59 17.65 5.52
N VAL A 32 6.29 16.69 4.63
CA VAL A 32 7.05 15.46 4.36
C VAL A 32 7.11 14.47 5.55
N VAL A 33 7.42 14.93 6.76
CA VAL A 33 7.46 14.13 8.00
C VAL A 33 6.14 13.37 8.26
N PRO A 34 4.95 13.99 8.10
CA PRO A 34 3.68 13.30 8.31
C PRO A 34 3.47 12.11 7.36
N VAL A 35 4.06 12.15 6.17
CA VAL A 35 3.98 11.05 5.20
C VAL A 35 4.67 9.81 5.78
N PHE A 36 5.90 9.94 6.30
CA PHE A 36 6.60 8.81 6.91
C PHE A 36 5.86 8.26 8.13
N LEU A 37 5.27 9.12 8.97
CA LEU A 37 4.44 8.67 10.08
C LEU A 37 3.22 7.87 9.62
N LEU A 38 2.55 8.32 8.55
CA LEU A 38 1.44 7.59 7.96
C LEU A 38 1.88 6.22 7.43
N TYR A 39 2.99 6.14 6.69
CA TYR A 39 3.53 4.86 6.20
C TYR A 39 3.87 3.92 7.37
N GLY A 40 4.49 4.42 8.43
CA GLY A 40 4.77 3.65 9.63
C GLY A 40 3.52 3.11 10.31
N TYR A 41 2.48 3.94 10.41
CA TYR A 41 1.19 3.50 10.96
C TYR A 41 0.58 2.37 10.10
N LEU A 42 0.63 2.51 8.78
CA LEU A 42 0.13 1.49 7.87
C LEU A 42 0.93 0.18 7.96
N VAL A 43 2.24 0.23 8.18
CA VAL A 43 3.08 -0.95 8.48
C VAL A 43 2.62 -1.64 9.76
N ARG A 44 2.34 -0.89 10.83
CA ARG A 44 1.79 -1.46 12.07
C ARG A 44 0.42 -2.09 11.88
N VAL A 45 -0.42 -1.52 11.01
CA VAL A 45 -1.70 -2.12 10.63
C VAL A 45 -1.45 -3.48 9.94
N LEU A 46 -0.49 -3.59 9.02
CA LEU A 46 -0.14 -4.86 8.39
C LEU A 46 0.31 -5.89 9.41
N GLU A 47 1.21 -5.52 10.31
CA GLU A 47 1.70 -6.39 11.39
C GLU A 47 0.54 -6.88 12.28
N ALA A 48 -0.26 -5.95 12.82
CA ALA A 48 -1.35 -6.26 13.72
C ALA A 48 -2.37 -7.21 13.06
N THR A 49 -2.70 -6.96 11.80
CA THR A 49 -3.73 -7.71 11.07
C THR A 49 -3.22 -9.03 10.54
N ALA A 50 -1.93 -9.14 10.19
CA ALA A 50 -1.29 -10.43 9.91
C ALA A 50 -1.23 -11.34 11.15
N HIS A 51 -1.18 -10.75 12.35
CA HIS A 51 -1.32 -11.47 13.62
C HIS A 51 -2.79 -11.68 14.05
N GLY A 52 -3.77 -11.26 13.26
CA GLY A 52 -5.19 -11.44 13.57
C GLY A 52 -5.71 -10.57 14.71
N LYS A 53 -5.03 -9.45 15.04
CA LYS A 53 -5.51 -8.53 16.07
C LYS A 53 -6.81 -7.85 15.62
N PRO A 54 -7.86 -7.84 16.46
CA PRO A 54 -9.18 -7.33 16.07
C PRO A 54 -9.26 -5.81 16.02
N GLU A 55 -8.33 -5.09 16.68
CA GLU A 55 -8.35 -3.63 16.77
C GLU A 55 -7.16 -2.99 16.03
N PRO A 56 -7.34 -1.80 15.41
CA PRO A 56 -6.25 -1.02 14.86
C PRO A 56 -5.24 -0.58 15.92
N PRO A 57 -3.93 -0.55 15.59
CA PRO A 57 -2.91 -0.01 16.47
C PRO A 57 -3.21 1.42 16.94
N ALA A 58 -2.73 1.76 18.13
CA ALA A 58 -2.77 3.14 18.62
C ALA A 58 -1.69 4.00 17.94
N PHE A 59 -1.88 5.32 17.96
CA PHE A 59 -0.83 6.29 17.60
C PHE A 59 0.10 6.53 18.79
N ASP A 60 0.90 5.51 19.11
CA ASP A 60 1.96 5.53 20.11
C ASP A 60 3.34 5.38 19.46
N ASP A 61 4.40 5.50 20.25
CA ASP A 61 5.79 5.26 19.81
C ASP A 61 6.14 5.90 18.45
N TRP A 62 5.85 7.20 18.33
CA TRP A 62 6.03 8.01 17.12
C TRP A 62 7.43 7.87 16.49
N GLY A 63 8.46 7.70 17.32
CA GLY A 63 9.83 7.45 16.85
C GLY A 63 9.96 6.14 16.07
N LYS A 64 9.43 5.04 16.61
CA LYS A 64 9.42 3.73 15.91
C LYS A 64 8.59 3.83 14.63
N MET A 65 7.41 4.45 14.71
CA MET A 65 6.54 4.65 13.54
C MET A 65 7.24 5.44 12.43
N PHE A 66 7.96 6.50 12.75
CA PHE A 66 8.74 7.25 11.76
C PHE A 66 9.83 6.37 11.10
N VAL A 67 10.57 5.58 11.89
CA VAL A 67 11.60 4.68 11.38
C VAL A 67 11.01 3.59 10.49
N ASP A 68 9.89 2.98 10.89
CA ASP A 68 9.21 1.96 10.09
C ASP A 68 8.63 2.54 8.80
N GLY A 69 8.17 3.79 8.84
CA GLY A 69 7.78 4.55 7.66
C GLY A 69 8.94 4.79 6.69
N LEU A 70 10.13 5.14 7.20
CA LEU A 70 11.34 5.27 6.39
C LEU A 70 11.75 3.92 5.77
N LYS A 71 11.69 2.82 6.53
CA LYS A 71 11.94 1.47 6.02
C LYS A 71 10.95 1.13 4.90
N ALA A 72 9.65 1.32 5.12
CA ALA A 72 8.61 1.06 4.11
C ALA A 72 8.79 1.88 2.84
N PHE A 73 9.14 3.16 2.99
CA PHE A 73 9.46 4.02 1.86
C PHE A 73 10.71 3.51 1.12
N GLY A 74 11.76 3.12 1.83
CA GLY A 74 12.95 2.51 1.25
C GLY A 74 12.63 1.24 0.45
N VAL A 75 11.79 0.35 0.99
CA VAL A 75 11.33 -0.86 0.28
C VAL A 75 10.59 -0.48 -1.00
N THR A 76 9.67 0.46 -0.92
CA THR A 76 8.90 0.94 -2.08
C THR A 76 9.81 1.55 -3.14
N LEU A 77 10.86 2.29 -2.73
CA LEU A 77 11.85 2.83 -3.64
C LEU A 77 12.68 1.74 -4.32
N VAL A 78 13.17 0.75 -3.57
CA VAL A 78 13.97 -0.35 -4.14
C VAL A 78 13.17 -1.13 -5.17
N TYR A 79 11.92 -1.48 -4.86
CA TYR A 79 11.05 -2.18 -5.80
C TYR A 79 10.60 -1.30 -6.97
N GLY A 80 10.34 -0.02 -6.73
CA GLY A 80 9.92 0.93 -7.76
C GLY A 80 11.05 1.40 -8.68
N PHE A 81 12.31 1.30 -8.26
CA PHE A 81 13.45 1.86 -8.98
C PHE A 81 13.52 1.36 -10.42
N VAL A 82 13.41 0.04 -10.62
CA VAL A 82 13.55 -0.57 -11.96
C VAL A 82 12.43 -0.14 -12.91
N PRO A 83 11.13 -0.25 -12.57
CA PRO A 83 10.05 0.25 -13.43
C PRO A 83 10.16 1.75 -13.72
N PHE A 84 10.45 2.58 -12.72
CA PHE A 84 10.53 4.04 -12.93
C PHE A 84 11.74 4.43 -13.78
N ALA A 85 12.89 3.79 -13.59
CA ALA A 85 14.07 4.01 -14.42
C ALA A 85 13.81 3.59 -15.88
N LEU A 86 13.15 2.45 -16.09
CA LEU A 86 12.77 1.98 -17.42
C LEU A 86 11.77 2.93 -18.09
N MET A 87 10.79 3.44 -17.34
CA MET A 87 9.81 4.38 -17.85
C MET A 87 10.48 5.70 -18.25
N GLY A 88 11.40 6.22 -17.43
CA GLY A 88 12.19 7.41 -17.72
C GLY A 88 13.08 7.24 -18.96
N ALA A 89 13.76 6.10 -19.08
CA ALA A 89 14.56 5.77 -20.26
C ALA A 89 13.68 5.68 -21.52
N SER A 90 12.52 5.04 -21.42
CA SER A 90 11.56 4.88 -22.52
C SER A 90 11.03 6.22 -23.02
N LEU A 91 10.69 7.12 -22.09
CA LEU A 91 10.29 8.48 -22.40
C LEU A 91 11.43 9.26 -23.07
N GLY A 92 12.66 9.15 -22.55
CA GLY A 92 13.84 9.79 -23.14
C GLY A 92 14.10 9.33 -24.58
N VAL A 93 14.03 8.02 -24.83
CA VAL A 93 14.18 7.45 -26.19
C VAL A 93 13.07 7.95 -27.11
N GLY A 94 11.81 7.92 -26.68
CA GLY A 94 10.69 8.41 -27.48
C GLY A 94 10.82 9.89 -27.85
N LEU A 95 11.18 10.74 -26.87
CA LEU A 95 11.36 12.18 -27.08
C LEU A 95 12.57 12.49 -28.00
N SER A 96 13.65 11.70 -27.91
CA SER A 96 14.81 11.85 -28.79
C SER A 96 14.48 11.62 -30.27
N GLY A 97 13.53 10.72 -30.55
CA GLY A 97 12.98 10.51 -31.88
C GLY A 97 12.30 11.75 -32.44
N GLY A 98 11.43 12.39 -31.65
CA GLY A 98 10.75 13.62 -32.05
C GLY A 98 11.69 14.82 -32.23
N ALA A 99 12.73 14.91 -31.40
CA ALA A 99 13.73 15.97 -31.48
C ALA A 99 14.70 15.84 -32.67
N SER A 100 14.78 14.67 -33.29
CA SER A 100 15.72 14.40 -34.39
C SER A 100 15.37 15.10 -35.71
N GLY A 101 14.13 15.58 -35.87
CA GLY A 101 13.65 16.17 -37.12
C GLY A 101 13.51 15.17 -38.29
N SER A 102 13.70 13.87 -38.04
CA SER A 102 13.54 12.80 -39.02
C SER A 102 12.27 12.01 -38.74
N ASP A 103 11.36 11.94 -39.71
CA ASP A 103 10.12 11.15 -39.59
C ASP A 103 10.40 9.67 -39.36
N THR A 104 11.47 9.13 -39.97
CA THR A 104 11.91 7.75 -39.76
C THR A 104 12.40 7.51 -38.34
N ALA A 105 13.22 8.41 -37.79
CA ALA A 105 13.72 8.29 -36.43
C ALA A 105 12.61 8.54 -35.40
N ALA A 106 11.68 9.46 -35.66
CA ALA A 106 10.49 9.69 -34.85
C ALA A 106 9.62 8.42 -34.78
N GLY A 107 9.38 7.77 -35.91
CA GLY A 107 8.62 6.50 -35.96
C GLY A 107 9.32 5.36 -35.21
N LEU A 108 10.61 5.15 -35.46
CA LEU A 108 11.35 4.03 -34.88
C LEU A 108 11.60 4.21 -33.38
N LEU A 109 12.17 5.35 -32.96
CA LEU A 109 12.47 5.62 -31.56
C LEU A 109 11.20 5.89 -30.74
N GLY A 110 10.19 6.51 -31.35
CA GLY A 110 8.86 6.62 -30.76
C GLY A 110 8.23 5.26 -30.50
N GLY A 111 8.34 4.32 -31.46
CA GLY A 111 7.90 2.93 -31.27
C GLY A 111 8.64 2.19 -30.15
N ILE A 112 9.96 2.32 -30.09
CA ILE A 112 10.78 1.72 -29.01
C ILE A 112 10.40 2.33 -27.65
N GLY A 113 10.23 3.66 -27.58
CA GLY A 113 9.78 4.35 -26.37
C GLY A 113 8.40 3.88 -25.92
N ALA A 114 7.45 3.71 -26.84
CA ALA A 114 6.12 3.19 -26.54
C ALA A 114 6.15 1.74 -26.01
N LEU A 115 6.97 0.87 -26.63
CA LEU A 115 7.17 -0.50 -26.16
C LEU A 115 7.79 -0.53 -24.77
N GLY A 116 8.83 0.26 -24.54
CA GLY A 116 9.48 0.37 -23.23
C GLY A 116 8.53 0.90 -22.15
N PHE A 117 7.67 1.87 -22.50
CA PHE A 117 6.62 2.36 -21.61
C PHE A 117 5.60 1.26 -21.29
N GLY A 118 5.18 0.48 -22.29
CA GLY A 118 4.30 -0.68 -22.10
C GLY A 118 4.90 -1.70 -21.13
N VAL A 119 6.16 -2.10 -21.34
CA VAL A 119 6.88 -3.02 -20.43
C VAL A 119 6.97 -2.45 -19.01
N SER A 120 7.27 -1.16 -18.88
CA SER A 120 7.34 -0.47 -17.57
C SER A 120 5.99 -0.47 -16.87
N PHE A 121 4.90 -0.25 -17.62
CA PHE A 121 3.54 -0.29 -17.10
C PHE A 121 3.17 -1.68 -16.57
N PHE A 122 3.50 -2.75 -17.30
CA PHE A 122 3.32 -4.12 -16.80
C PHE A 122 4.18 -4.41 -15.57
N ALA A 123 5.44 -3.95 -15.55
CA ALA A 123 6.32 -4.10 -14.39
C ALA A 123 5.74 -3.40 -13.15
N MET A 124 5.17 -2.21 -13.29
CA MET A 124 4.50 -1.49 -12.20
C MET A 124 3.34 -2.30 -11.62
N PHE A 125 2.57 -3.01 -12.45
CA PHE A 125 1.47 -3.85 -11.97
C PHE A 125 1.99 -5.01 -11.11
N ILE A 126 3.10 -5.64 -11.51
CA ILE A 126 3.77 -6.69 -10.73
C ILE A 126 4.24 -6.15 -9.39
N ILE A 127 4.87 -4.96 -9.38
CA ILE A 127 5.31 -4.33 -8.13
C ILE A 127 4.13 -3.98 -7.23
N TYR A 128 3.03 -3.48 -7.79
CA TYR A 128 1.82 -3.20 -7.02
C TYR A 128 1.23 -4.46 -6.38
N TYR A 129 1.34 -5.61 -7.04
CA TYR A 129 0.98 -6.91 -6.46
C TYR A 129 1.91 -7.33 -5.33
N LEU A 130 3.21 -7.11 -5.50
CA LEU A 130 4.26 -7.58 -4.59
C LEU A 130 4.40 -6.72 -3.32
N VAL A 131 4.30 -5.40 -3.44
CA VAL A 131 4.63 -4.44 -2.36
C VAL A 131 3.85 -4.70 -1.07
N PRO A 132 2.51 -4.94 -1.08
CA PRO A 132 1.79 -5.21 0.15
C PRO A 132 2.30 -6.46 0.88
N ALA A 133 2.66 -7.53 0.16
CA ALA A 133 3.25 -8.73 0.75
C ALA A 133 4.65 -8.46 1.33
N ALA A 134 5.49 -7.72 0.59
CA ALA A 134 6.82 -7.33 1.03
C ALA A 134 6.77 -6.47 2.30
N LEU A 135 5.90 -5.47 2.33
CA LEU A 135 5.71 -4.60 3.51
C LEU A 135 5.12 -5.38 4.69
N THR A 136 4.22 -6.33 4.47
CA THR A 136 3.69 -7.17 5.55
C THR A 136 4.78 -8.06 6.13
N ASN A 137 5.58 -8.73 5.29
CA ASN A 137 6.67 -9.56 5.78
C ASN A 137 7.73 -8.75 6.53
N MET A 138 8.05 -7.54 6.06
CA MET A 138 8.91 -6.58 6.76
C MET A 138 8.35 -6.21 8.14
N ALA A 139 7.04 -5.98 8.22
CA ALA A 139 6.35 -5.59 9.45
C ALA A 139 6.36 -6.73 10.47
N VAL A 140 6.04 -7.95 10.03
CA VAL A 140 5.98 -9.16 10.87
C VAL A 140 7.35 -9.55 11.40
N GLU A 141 8.40 -9.48 10.57
CA GLU A 141 9.77 -9.89 10.95
C GLU A 141 10.59 -8.74 11.58
N ASP A 142 9.99 -7.55 11.73
CA ASP A 142 10.64 -6.29 12.19
C ASP A 142 12.03 -6.02 11.58
N SER A 143 12.19 -6.36 10.29
CA SER A 143 13.48 -6.32 9.60
C SER A 143 13.32 -5.81 8.17
N PHE A 144 14.11 -4.79 7.81
CA PHE A 144 14.13 -4.24 6.46
C PHE A 144 14.47 -5.29 5.39
N GLY A 145 15.39 -6.22 5.71
CA GLY A 145 15.80 -7.28 4.79
C GLY A 145 14.69 -8.29 4.49
N ALA A 146 13.76 -8.49 5.43
CA ALA A 146 12.65 -9.42 5.25
C ALA A 146 11.70 -8.98 4.12
N ALA A 147 11.66 -7.69 3.80
CA ALA A 147 10.91 -7.20 2.65
C ALA A 147 11.37 -7.80 1.31
N PHE A 148 12.61 -8.32 1.24
CA PHE A 148 13.24 -8.84 0.03
C PHE A 148 13.45 -10.36 0.06
N ASP A 149 12.84 -11.06 1.01
CA ASP A 149 12.88 -12.52 1.06
C ASP A 149 12.02 -13.13 -0.04
N ILE A 150 12.62 -13.31 -1.22
CA ILE A 150 11.95 -13.80 -2.42
C ILE A 150 11.37 -15.20 -2.19
N SER A 151 12.03 -16.05 -1.41
CA SER A 151 11.57 -17.42 -1.16
C SER A 151 10.23 -17.40 -0.44
N ARG A 152 10.13 -16.62 0.64
CA ARG A 152 8.88 -16.49 1.41
C ARG A 152 7.80 -15.73 0.64
N LEU A 153 8.18 -14.65 -0.06
CA LEU A 153 7.23 -13.89 -0.86
C LEU A 153 6.64 -14.70 -2.00
N LYS A 154 7.43 -15.57 -2.64
CA LYS A 154 6.94 -16.41 -3.74
C LYS A 154 5.80 -17.32 -3.29
N ASP A 155 5.90 -17.93 -2.11
CA ASP A 155 4.83 -18.81 -1.60
C ASP A 155 3.52 -18.06 -1.36
N VAL A 156 3.61 -16.83 -0.84
CA VAL A 156 2.44 -15.97 -0.65
C VAL A 156 1.88 -15.49 -1.99
N LEU A 157 2.73 -14.99 -2.89
CA LEU A 157 2.33 -14.41 -4.17
C LEU A 157 1.74 -15.44 -5.14
N LEU A 158 2.14 -16.71 -5.03
CA LEU A 158 1.59 -17.82 -5.82
C LEU A 158 0.30 -18.40 -5.24
N SER A 159 -0.11 -17.99 -4.04
CA SER A 159 -1.35 -18.45 -3.42
C SER A 159 -2.57 -17.82 -4.11
N ALA A 160 -3.51 -18.68 -4.54
CA ALA A 160 -4.79 -18.24 -5.09
C ALA A 160 -5.60 -17.42 -4.06
N ASP A 161 -5.51 -17.78 -2.78
CA ASP A 161 -6.16 -17.06 -1.69
C ASP A 161 -5.64 -15.64 -1.56
N TYR A 162 -4.32 -15.44 -1.68
CA TYR A 162 -3.72 -14.11 -1.66
C TYR A 162 -4.14 -13.29 -2.89
N PHE A 163 -4.15 -13.91 -4.08
CA PHE A 163 -4.57 -13.23 -5.31
C PHE A 163 -6.01 -12.71 -5.22
N VAL A 164 -6.96 -13.56 -4.76
CA VAL A 164 -8.36 -13.16 -4.58
C VAL A 164 -8.47 -12.06 -3.53
N ALA A 165 -7.78 -12.22 -2.40
CA ALA A 165 -7.79 -11.24 -1.33
C ALA A 165 -7.15 -9.90 -1.72
N TRP A 166 -6.20 -9.90 -2.66
CA TRP A 166 -5.55 -8.71 -3.17
C TRP A 166 -6.47 -7.87 -4.07
N ILE A 167 -7.40 -8.50 -4.81
CA ILE A 167 -8.36 -7.80 -5.68
C ILE A 167 -9.41 -7.02 -4.86
N ILE A 168 -9.82 -7.56 -3.72
CA ILE A 168 -10.88 -7.00 -2.89
C ILE A 168 -10.62 -5.53 -2.47
N PRO A 169 -9.43 -5.17 -1.96
CA PRO A 169 -9.03 -3.79 -1.68
C PRO A 169 -9.18 -2.82 -2.85
N PHE A 170 -8.98 -3.26 -4.10
CA PHE A 170 -9.15 -2.38 -5.26
C PHE A 170 -10.59 -1.99 -5.47
N LEU A 171 -11.51 -2.92 -5.27
CA LEU A 171 -12.93 -2.60 -5.36
C LEU A 171 -13.29 -1.55 -4.30
N LEU A 172 -12.80 -1.71 -3.07
CA LEU A 172 -13.00 -0.73 -2.01
C LEU A 172 -12.38 0.63 -2.36
N ALA A 173 -11.13 0.65 -2.81
CA ALA A 173 -10.42 1.87 -3.19
C ALA A 173 -11.10 2.59 -4.37
N PHE A 174 -11.57 1.83 -5.36
CA PHE A 174 -12.31 2.35 -6.51
C PHE A 174 -13.64 2.96 -6.07
N VAL A 175 -14.42 2.26 -5.24
CA VAL A 175 -15.68 2.78 -4.70
C VAL A 175 -15.43 4.04 -3.88
N ALA A 176 -14.42 4.04 -2.99
CA ALA A 176 -14.04 5.20 -2.20
C ALA A 176 -13.64 6.40 -3.09
N TYR A 177 -12.87 6.16 -4.16
CA TYR A 177 -12.50 7.20 -5.12
C TYR A 177 -13.71 7.80 -5.82
N VAL A 178 -14.62 6.97 -6.32
CA VAL A 178 -15.87 7.40 -6.97
C VAL A 178 -16.74 8.20 -5.99
N LEU A 179 -16.96 7.70 -4.78
CA LEU A 179 -17.74 8.38 -3.74
C LEU A 179 -17.11 9.72 -3.35
N THR A 180 -15.79 9.77 -3.23
CA THR A 180 -15.06 11.01 -2.95
C THR A 180 -15.23 12.02 -4.08
N GLY A 181 -15.14 11.58 -5.34
CA GLY A 181 -15.39 12.44 -6.50
C GLY A 181 -16.81 13.01 -6.51
N PHE A 182 -17.82 12.18 -6.23
CA PHE A 182 -19.21 12.63 -6.10
C PHE A 182 -19.41 13.62 -4.95
N LEU A 183 -18.83 13.35 -3.79
CA LEU A 183 -18.89 14.23 -2.62
C LEU A 183 -18.34 15.62 -2.96
N VAL A 184 -17.13 15.67 -3.53
CA VAL A 184 -16.48 16.93 -3.91
C VAL A 184 -17.29 17.67 -4.97
N ALA A 185 -17.85 16.97 -5.96
CA ALA A 185 -18.68 17.56 -7.01
C ALA A 185 -19.98 18.17 -6.46
N ILE A 186 -20.73 17.42 -5.64
CA ILE A 186 -22.02 17.87 -5.09
C ILE A 186 -21.85 19.05 -4.12
N THR A 187 -20.76 19.04 -3.35
CA THR A 187 -20.46 20.07 -2.35
C THR A 187 -19.73 21.29 -2.91
N ILE A 188 -19.56 21.38 -4.24
CA ILE A 188 -18.84 22.46 -4.92
C ILE A 188 -17.46 22.67 -4.28
N GLY A 189 -16.74 21.58 -4.02
CA GLY A 189 -15.39 21.60 -3.45
C GLY A 189 -15.29 21.65 -1.93
N ILE A 190 -16.35 21.97 -1.19
CA ILE A 190 -16.31 22.03 0.29
C ILE A 190 -16.00 20.64 0.89
N GLY A 191 -16.48 19.58 0.26
CA GLY A 191 -16.23 18.19 0.63
C GLY A 191 -14.75 17.77 0.53
N THR A 192 -13.89 18.60 -0.06
CA THR A 192 -12.43 18.37 -0.08
C THR A 192 -11.86 18.27 1.33
N LEU A 193 -12.46 18.93 2.32
CA LEU A 193 -12.04 18.84 3.73
C LEU A 193 -12.20 17.44 4.32
N LEU A 194 -13.09 16.62 3.79
CA LEU A 194 -13.31 15.24 4.23
C LEU A 194 -12.45 14.22 3.46
N VAL A 195 -11.79 14.64 2.37
CA VAL A 195 -10.94 13.76 1.56
C VAL A 195 -9.83 13.12 2.39
N PRO A 196 -9.08 13.85 3.25
CA PRO A 196 -8.06 13.22 4.10
C PRO A 196 -8.64 12.15 5.02
N THR A 197 -9.84 12.40 5.57
CA THR A 197 -10.53 11.46 6.46
C THR A 197 -10.94 10.19 5.75
N ILE A 198 -11.57 10.34 4.57
CA ILE A 198 -11.96 9.20 3.74
C ILE A 198 -10.73 8.41 3.30
N GLN A 199 -9.67 9.11 2.87
CA GLN A 199 -8.43 8.49 2.43
C GLN A 199 -7.75 7.70 3.54
N PHE A 200 -7.68 8.26 4.76
CA PHE A 200 -7.08 7.56 5.91
C PHE A 200 -7.88 6.29 6.21
N TYR A 201 -9.19 6.42 6.32
CA TYR A 201 -10.09 5.30 6.59
C TYR A 201 -9.94 4.19 5.54
N THR A 202 -9.97 4.54 4.25
CA THR A 202 -9.79 3.58 3.16
C THR A 202 -8.41 2.93 3.19
N ASN A 203 -7.34 3.68 3.45
CA ASN A 203 -5.99 3.12 3.55
C ASN A 203 -5.90 2.08 4.67
N VAL A 204 -6.45 2.36 5.85
CA VAL A 204 -6.44 1.40 6.97
C VAL A 204 -7.22 0.14 6.63
N ALA A 205 -8.41 0.28 6.03
CA ALA A 205 -9.22 -0.84 5.59
C ALA A 205 -8.51 -1.72 4.54
N VAL A 206 -7.85 -1.08 3.56
CA VAL A 206 -7.07 -1.75 2.51
C VAL A 206 -5.87 -2.51 3.11
N PHE A 207 -5.12 -1.86 3.99
CA PHE A 207 -3.95 -2.48 4.62
C PHE A 207 -4.36 -3.60 5.57
N TYR A 208 -5.50 -3.48 6.27
CA TYR A 208 -6.09 -4.59 7.03
C TYR A 208 -6.31 -5.84 6.17
N MET A 209 -6.92 -5.66 4.99
CA MET A 209 -7.20 -6.78 4.09
C MET A 209 -5.91 -7.45 3.58
N PHE A 210 -4.87 -6.66 3.28
CA PHE A 210 -3.57 -7.20 2.87
C PHE A 210 -2.86 -7.95 4.00
N GLY A 211 -2.79 -7.38 5.21
CA GLY A 211 -2.14 -8.02 6.34
C GLY A 211 -2.84 -9.32 6.73
N ARG A 212 -4.18 -9.31 6.80
CA ARG A 212 -4.98 -10.51 7.07
C ARG A 212 -4.79 -11.61 6.01
N ALA A 213 -4.79 -11.24 4.73
CA ALA A 213 -4.57 -12.20 3.65
C ALA A 213 -3.19 -12.87 3.76
N PHE A 214 -2.16 -12.07 4.07
CA PHE A 214 -0.82 -12.58 4.30
C PHE A 214 -0.76 -13.50 5.54
N GLY A 215 -1.35 -13.09 6.66
CA GLY A 215 -1.41 -13.87 7.90
C GLY A 215 -2.09 -15.23 7.73
N LYS A 216 -3.20 -15.27 6.99
CA LYS A 216 -3.92 -16.49 6.64
C LYS A 216 -3.08 -17.45 5.79
N VAL A 217 -2.40 -16.95 4.76
CA VAL A 217 -1.61 -17.78 3.84
C VAL A 217 -0.33 -18.30 4.50
N THR A 218 0.26 -17.51 5.40
CA THR A 218 1.50 -17.88 6.12
C THR A 218 1.25 -18.66 7.41
N GLY A 219 0.00 -18.83 7.85
CA GLY A 219 -0.36 -19.58 9.07
C GLY A 219 -0.04 -18.85 10.38
N ILE A 220 0.28 -17.56 10.33
CA ILE A 220 0.59 -16.75 11.52
C ILE A 220 -0.66 -16.62 12.42
N GLU A 221 -1.84 -16.41 11.83
CA GLU A 221 -3.12 -16.29 12.55
C GLU A 221 -3.49 -17.58 13.32
N THR A 222 -3.20 -18.74 12.73
CA THR A 222 -3.52 -20.07 13.33
C THR A 222 -2.62 -20.44 14.50
N THR A 223 -1.42 -19.85 14.60
CA THR A 223 -0.47 -20.18 15.66
C THR A 223 -0.87 -19.54 17.00
N GLN A 224 -1.53 -18.38 16.99
CA GLN A 224 -2.00 -17.72 18.22
C GLN A 224 -3.29 -18.33 18.77
N SER A 225 -4.21 -18.78 17.91
CA SER A 225 -5.47 -19.43 18.30
C SER A 225 -5.27 -20.81 18.95
N ALA A 226 -4.07 -21.39 18.83
CA ALA A 226 -3.66 -22.64 19.46
C ALA A 226 -2.87 -22.46 20.77
N THR A 227 -2.81 -21.26 21.36
CA THR A 227 -2.20 -21.08 22.69
C THR A 227 -3.11 -21.75 23.73
N PRO A 228 -2.69 -22.85 24.38
CA PRO A 228 -3.54 -23.57 25.32
C PRO A 228 -3.67 -22.76 26.61
N ALA A 229 -4.84 -22.16 26.81
CA ALA A 229 -5.28 -21.66 28.10
C ALA A 229 -5.72 -22.80 29.06
N ASP A 230 -5.62 -24.06 28.64
CA ASP A 230 -6.07 -25.24 29.41
C ASP A 230 -4.92 -25.98 30.13
N ALA A 231 -3.86 -25.27 30.51
CA ALA A 231 -2.75 -25.87 31.26
C ALA A 231 -2.39 -25.07 32.52
N VAL A 232 -3.37 -24.78 33.39
CA VAL A 232 -3.19 -24.69 34.86
C VAL A 232 -4.48 -25.09 35.56
#